data_AF-K2C9F8-F1
#
_entry.id   AF-K2C9F8-F1
#
_cell.length_a   1.000
_cell.length_b   1.000
_cell.length_c   1.000
_cell.angle_alpha   90.00
_cell.angle_beta   90.00
_cell.angle_gamma   90.00
#
_symmetry.space_group_name_H-M   'P 1'
#
loop_
_entity.id
_entity.type
_entity.pdbx_description
1 polymer ?
#
loop_
_entity_poly.entity_id
_entity_poly.type
_entity_poly.pdbx_seq_one_letter_code
_entity_poly.pdbx_strand_id
1 'polypeptide(L)'
;MQRNTIAGFVVTCVGDNRGYSFMPSRLANTLADKVALHILRNHTEKFTTCSFLERGSDERQYCSPLVNLPVVSIMRSKYGKYPEYHTSLDNLSLISPEGLGGACELLKKCLTALEQNCIYTSTTFCEPQLGKRNLYPTLSSRGSVGAQTLLMRDILAYSDGQLDLIDIAGILGVSAEECYSIVELLLTHGLLKKAAARQD
;
A
#
# COMPACT_ATOMS: atom_id res chain seq x y z
N MET A 1 -16.13 14.33 9.06
CA MET A 1 -15.43 13.09 8.64
C MET A 1 -15.42 12.95 7.12
N GLN A 2 -16.57 12.92 6.44
CA GLN A 2 -16.65 12.69 4.99
C GLN A 2 -15.70 13.52 4.11
N ARG A 3 -15.51 14.80 4.42
CA ARG A 3 -14.61 15.68 3.65
C ARG A 3 -13.11 15.43 3.88
N ASN A 4 -12.74 14.82 5.00
CA ASN A 4 -11.35 14.80 5.46
C ASN A 4 -10.76 13.37 5.52
N THR A 5 -11.60 12.35 5.51
CA THR A 5 -11.15 10.96 5.57
C THR A 5 -10.83 10.46 4.16
N ILE A 6 -9.54 10.32 3.86
CA ILE A 6 -9.05 9.80 2.57
C ILE A 6 -8.88 8.28 2.54
N ALA A 7 -8.68 7.66 3.71
CA ALA A 7 -8.56 6.22 3.92
C ALA A 7 -8.85 5.87 5.39
N GLY A 8 -9.31 4.65 5.66
CA GLY A 8 -9.49 4.15 7.01
C GLY A 8 -9.46 2.63 7.09
N PHE A 9 -9.16 2.11 8.28
CA PHE A 9 -9.00 0.67 8.52
C PHE A 9 -9.75 0.27 9.79
N VAL A 10 -10.70 -0.66 9.67
CA VAL A 10 -11.27 -1.36 10.83
C VAL A 10 -10.29 -2.46 11.24
N VAL A 11 -9.76 -2.35 12.45
CA VAL A 11 -8.81 -3.30 13.03
C VAL A 11 -9.56 -4.25 13.95
N THR A 12 -9.68 -5.51 13.56
CA THR A 12 -10.39 -6.55 14.32
C THR A 12 -9.82 -7.93 13.99
N CYS A 13 -9.96 -8.90 14.90
CA CYS A 13 -9.48 -10.28 14.72
C CYS A 13 -8.03 -10.37 14.18
N VAL A 14 -7.12 -9.62 14.80
CA VAL A 14 -5.71 -9.50 14.36
C VAL A 14 -4.73 -10.30 15.23
N GLY A 15 -5.21 -11.08 16.19
CA GLY A 15 -4.36 -11.64 17.24
C GLY A 15 -3.76 -13.02 16.98
N ASP A 16 -4.38 -13.83 16.11
CA ASP A 16 -3.99 -15.23 15.92
C ASP A 16 -2.86 -15.43 14.89
N ASN A 17 -2.35 -16.66 14.80
CA ASN A 17 -1.25 -17.02 13.88
C ASN A 17 -1.66 -17.60 12.52
N ARG A 18 -2.95 -17.54 12.15
CA ARG A 18 -3.50 -18.08 10.89
C ARG A 18 -3.29 -17.08 9.74
N GLY A 19 -3.95 -17.30 8.60
CA GLY A 19 -3.78 -16.45 7.41
C GLY A 19 -4.42 -15.06 7.55
N TYR A 20 -3.99 -14.11 6.73
CA TYR A 20 -4.63 -12.79 6.62
C TYR A 20 -5.92 -12.85 5.81
N SER A 21 -6.87 -11.98 6.16
CA SER A 21 -8.12 -11.75 5.44
C SER A 21 -8.31 -10.26 5.18
N PHE A 22 -8.87 -9.92 4.02
CA PHE A 22 -9.13 -8.55 3.59
C PHE A 22 -10.61 -8.36 3.26
N MET A 23 -11.24 -7.39 3.92
CA MET A 23 -12.58 -6.91 3.59
C MET A 23 -12.45 -5.58 2.85
N PRO A 24 -12.84 -5.50 1.57
CA PRO A 24 -12.78 -4.26 0.80
C PRO A 24 -13.79 -3.23 1.31
N SER A 25 -13.67 -2.00 0.83
CA SER A 25 -14.75 -1.02 0.91
C SER A 25 -15.94 -1.46 0.04
N ARG A 26 -17.09 -0.79 0.18
CA ARG A 26 -18.33 -1.19 -0.53
C ARG A 26 -18.18 -1.32 -2.05
N LEU A 27 -17.37 -0.45 -2.67
CA LEU A 27 -17.14 -0.45 -4.13
C LEU A 27 -15.76 -0.99 -4.51
N ALA A 28 -14.94 -1.42 -3.54
CA ALA A 28 -13.60 -1.97 -3.75
C ALA A 28 -12.68 -1.09 -4.64
N ASN A 29 -12.87 0.22 -4.61
CA ASN A 29 -12.17 1.18 -5.48
C ASN A 29 -11.84 2.48 -4.73
N THR A 30 -11.36 2.36 -3.50
CA THR A 30 -10.89 3.50 -2.71
C THR A 30 -9.37 3.47 -2.55
N LEU A 31 -8.78 4.58 -2.13
CA LEU A 31 -7.35 4.62 -1.80
C LEU A 31 -6.99 3.59 -0.71
N ALA A 32 -7.88 3.39 0.28
CA ALA A 32 -7.69 2.37 1.31
C ALA A 32 -7.65 0.94 0.73
N ASP A 33 -8.50 0.63 -0.27
CA ASP A 33 -8.46 -0.66 -0.97
C ASP A 33 -7.13 -0.84 -1.72
N LYS A 34 -6.71 0.18 -2.47
CA LYS A 34 -5.46 0.17 -3.24
C LYS A 34 -4.26 -0.10 -2.33
N VAL A 35 -4.13 0.67 -1.25
CA VAL A 35 -3.04 0.56 -0.28
C VAL A 35 -3.05 -0.80 0.40
N ALA A 36 -4.20 -1.24 0.93
CA ALA A 36 -4.30 -2.50 1.66
C ALA A 36 -3.89 -3.68 0.77
N LEU A 37 -4.39 -3.74 -0.46
CA LEU A 37 -4.06 -4.81 -1.41
C LEU A 37 -2.60 -4.79 -1.81
N HIS A 38 -2.02 -3.61 -2.07
CA HIS A 38 -0.60 -3.48 -2.40
C HIS A 38 0.28 -3.99 -1.27
N ILE A 39 0.01 -3.56 -0.04
CA ILE A 39 0.79 -3.98 1.13
C ILE A 39 0.60 -5.46 1.42
N LEU A 40 -0.64 -5.99 1.38
CA LEU A 40 -0.90 -7.41 1.62
C LEU A 40 -0.14 -8.32 0.64
N ARG A 41 -0.15 -7.98 -0.66
CA ARG A 41 0.57 -8.73 -1.72
C ARG A 41 2.08 -8.75 -1.51
N ASN A 42 2.64 -7.71 -0.90
CA ASN A 42 4.08 -7.60 -0.63
C ASN A 42 4.47 -8.07 0.78
N HIS A 43 3.52 -8.19 1.71
CA HIS A 43 3.78 -8.56 3.10
C HIS A 43 3.62 -10.07 3.36
N THR A 44 2.76 -10.75 2.61
CA THR A 44 2.50 -12.18 2.79
C THR A 44 2.33 -12.90 1.46
N GLU A 45 2.75 -14.16 1.39
CA GLU A 45 2.59 -14.99 0.20
C GLU A 45 1.12 -15.23 -0.17
N LYS A 46 0.23 -15.25 0.84
CA LYS A 46 -1.20 -15.52 0.62
C LYS A 46 -2.08 -14.81 1.65
N PHE A 47 -3.20 -14.29 1.17
CA PHE A 47 -4.29 -13.76 1.99
C PHE A 47 -5.63 -14.04 1.31
N THR A 48 -6.70 -14.03 2.08
CA THR A 48 -8.05 -14.24 1.56
C THR A 48 -8.73 -12.90 1.33
N THR A 49 -9.21 -12.64 0.11
CA THR A 49 -10.09 -11.47 -0.13
C THR A 49 -11.54 -11.89 0.07
N CYS A 50 -12.27 -11.14 0.88
CA CYS A 50 -13.69 -11.35 1.15
C CYS A 50 -14.56 -10.49 0.24
N SER A 51 -15.81 -10.89 0.04
CA SER A 51 -16.81 -10.01 -0.58
C SER A 51 -17.34 -9.01 0.45
N PHE A 52 -17.63 -7.77 0.04
CA PHE A 52 -18.36 -6.83 0.91
C PHE A 52 -19.76 -7.33 1.29
N LEU A 53 -20.29 -8.33 0.59
CA LEU A 53 -21.51 -9.05 0.99
C LEU A 53 -21.33 -9.86 2.29
N GLU A 54 -20.09 -10.17 2.66
CA GLU A 54 -19.73 -10.88 3.89
C GLU A 54 -19.28 -9.94 5.02
N ARG A 55 -19.53 -8.63 4.88
CA ARG A 55 -19.24 -7.64 5.94
C ARG A 55 -19.98 -7.96 7.23
N GLY A 56 -19.39 -7.57 8.36
CA GLY A 56 -19.91 -7.93 9.68
C GLY A 56 -19.46 -7.02 10.81
N SER A 57 -18.42 -6.20 10.61
CA SER A 57 -17.96 -5.21 11.58
C SER A 57 -18.36 -3.79 11.12
N ASP A 58 -17.75 -2.76 11.69
CA ASP A 58 -18.12 -1.36 11.51
C ASP A 58 -17.92 -0.83 10.08
N GLU A 59 -17.19 -1.54 9.22
CA GLU A 59 -17.10 -1.21 7.78
C GLU A 59 -18.50 -1.15 7.14
N ARG A 60 -19.49 -1.90 7.66
CA ARG A 60 -20.87 -1.83 7.18
C ARG A 60 -21.52 -0.47 7.42
N GLN A 61 -21.13 0.22 8.49
CA GLN A 61 -21.65 1.55 8.85
C GLN A 61 -20.86 2.63 8.12
N TYR A 62 -19.53 2.58 8.19
CA TYR A 62 -18.65 3.57 7.55
C TYR A 62 -18.83 3.58 6.03
N CYS A 63 -19.03 2.43 5.39
CA CYS A 63 -19.23 2.33 3.95
C CYS A 63 -20.72 2.35 3.53
N SER A 64 -21.65 2.64 4.45
CA SER A 64 -23.07 2.77 4.13
C SER A 64 -23.28 3.89 3.10
N PRO A 65 -24.28 3.82 2.19
CA PRO A 65 -24.33 4.71 1.02
C PRO A 65 -24.32 6.21 1.30
N LEU A 66 -24.92 6.66 2.41
CA LEU A 66 -24.96 8.08 2.79
C LEU A 66 -23.75 8.52 3.62
N VAL A 67 -22.99 7.58 4.19
CA VAL A 67 -21.74 7.85 4.94
C VAL A 67 -20.53 7.73 4.00
N ASN A 68 -20.45 6.62 3.26
CA ASN A 68 -19.56 6.33 2.13
C ASN A 68 -18.08 6.70 2.37
N LEU A 69 -17.56 6.40 3.56
CA LEU A 69 -16.15 6.59 3.88
C LEU A 69 -15.29 5.50 3.24
N PRO A 70 -14.03 5.80 2.87
CA PRO A 70 -13.10 4.85 2.27
C PRO A 70 -12.48 3.94 3.33
N VAL A 71 -13.29 3.04 3.90
CA VAL A 71 -12.88 2.17 5.01
C VAL A 71 -12.84 0.72 4.57
N VAL A 72 -11.73 0.05 4.88
CA VAL A 72 -11.50 -1.39 4.66
C VAL A 72 -11.25 -2.09 5.99
N SER A 73 -11.18 -3.43 6.01
CA SER A 73 -10.70 -4.17 7.19
C SER A 73 -9.61 -5.16 6.81
N ILE A 74 -8.55 -5.18 7.60
CA ILE A 74 -7.48 -6.17 7.52
C ILE A 74 -7.52 -6.97 8.82
N MET A 75 -7.62 -8.29 8.68
CA MET A 75 -7.78 -9.24 9.76
C MET A 75 -6.76 -10.37 9.61
N ARG A 76 -6.54 -11.15 10.65
CA ARG A 76 -6.02 -12.52 10.54
C ARG A 76 -7.18 -13.42 10.17
N SER A 77 -7.70 -14.21 11.13
CA SER A 77 -8.96 -14.93 10.93
C SER A 77 -10.12 -13.96 10.77
N LYS A 78 -10.93 -14.13 9.72
CA LYS A 78 -12.18 -13.36 9.56
C LYS A 78 -13.16 -13.66 10.71
N TYR A 79 -13.75 -12.62 11.29
CA TYR A 79 -14.84 -12.75 12.26
C TYR A 79 -15.95 -13.69 11.75
N GLY A 80 -16.50 -14.52 12.64
CA GLY A 80 -17.53 -15.50 12.29
C GLY A 80 -17.07 -16.65 11.39
N LYS A 81 -15.76 -16.81 11.12
CA LYS A 81 -15.20 -17.90 10.31
C LYS A 81 -14.21 -18.79 11.08
N TYR A 82 -13.88 -18.49 12.32
CA TYR A 82 -13.05 -19.35 13.17
C TYR A 82 -13.84 -19.99 14.32
N PRO A 83 -13.49 -21.22 14.76
CA PRO A 83 -14.27 -21.97 15.75
C PRO A 83 -14.44 -21.28 17.09
N GLU A 84 -13.43 -20.52 17.52
CA GLU A 84 -13.40 -19.88 18.84
C GLU A 84 -14.26 -18.61 18.91
N TYR A 85 -14.65 -18.03 17.76
CA TYR A 85 -15.36 -16.76 17.68
C TYR A 85 -16.67 -16.78 18.49
N HIS A 86 -16.88 -15.75 19.33
CA HIS A 86 -18.03 -15.64 20.24
C HIS A 86 -18.18 -16.80 21.24
N THR A 87 -17.07 -17.44 21.61
CA THR A 87 -17.02 -18.43 22.69
C THR A 87 -15.95 -18.06 23.72
N SER A 88 -15.94 -18.73 24.87
CA SER A 88 -14.88 -18.57 25.88
C SER A 88 -13.50 -19.07 25.42
N LEU A 89 -13.43 -19.72 24.25
CA LEU A 89 -12.17 -20.17 23.64
C LEU A 89 -11.41 -19.05 22.93
N ASP A 90 -12.05 -17.90 22.65
CA ASP A 90 -11.36 -16.69 22.19
C ASP A 90 -10.68 -16.00 23.38
N ASN A 91 -9.53 -16.54 23.76
CA ASN A 91 -8.78 -16.16 24.96
C ASN A 91 -7.27 -16.04 24.65
N LEU A 92 -6.46 -15.78 25.69
CA LEU A 92 -5.02 -15.52 25.54
C LEU A 92 -4.22 -16.69 24.93
N SER A 93 -4.76 -17.90 24.88
CA SER A 93 -4.10 -19.04 24.22
C SER A 93 -4.26 -19.05 22.69
N LEU A 94 -5.25 -18.32 22.15
CA LEU A 94 -5.51 -18.23 20.71
C LEU A 94 -4.65 -17.15 20.03
N ILE A 95 -4.35 -16.07 20.76
CA ILE A 95 -3.55 -14.97 20.26
C ILE A 95 -2.06 -15.21 20.51
N SER A 96 -1.21 -14.50 19.77
CA SER A 96 0.23 -14.56 19.93
C SER A 96 0.89 -13.20 19.72
N PRO A 97 2.09 -12.97 20.30
CA PRO A 97 2.91 -11.80 19.98
C PRO A 97 3.21 -11.69 18.48
N GLU A 98 3.42 -12.81 17.77
CA GLU A 98 3.70 -12.81 16.34
C GLU A 98 2.48 -12.41 15.51
N GLY A 99 1.27 -12.86 15.89
CA GLY A 99 0.02 -12.51 15.21
C GLY A 99 -0.29 -11.02 15.34
N LEU A 100 -0.27 -10.52 16.58
CA LEU A 100 -0.46 -9.10 16.88
C LEU A 100 0.63 -8.22 16.26
N GLY A 101 1.89 -8.62 16.41
CA GLY A 101 3.05 -7.89 15.87
C GLY A 101 3.02 -7.83 14.35
N GLY A 102 2.73 -8.95 13.68
CA GLY A 102 2.60 -9.00 12.23
C GLY A 102 1.50 -8.09 11.70
N ALA A 103 0.32 -8.11 12.32
CA ALA A 103 -0.77 -7.23 11.93
C ALA A 103 -0.45 -5.75 12.20
N CYS A 104 0.22 -5.44 13.31
CA CYS A 104 0.69 -4.09 13.63
C CYS A 104 1.67 -3.57 12.56
N GLU A 105 2.69 -4.36 12.20
CA GLU A 105 3.65 -3.99 11.17
C GLU A 105 2.99 -3.82 9.79
N LEU A 106 2.04 -4.68 9.44
CA LEU A 106 1.27 -4.55 8.20
C LEU A 106 0.47 -3.24 8.16
N LEU A 107 -0.22 -2.89 9.25
CA LEU A 107 -0.96 -1.63 9.36
C LEU A 107 -0.03 -0.42 9.31
N LYS A 108 1.14 -0.47 9.98
CA LYS A 108 2.17 0.58 9.88
C LYS A 108 2.63 0.78 8.44
N LYS A 109 2.89 -0.31 7.70
CA LYS A 109 3.22 -0.23 6.27
C LYS A 109 2.12 0.43 5.44
N CYS A 110 0.85 0.16 5.75
CA CYS A 110 -0.27 0.85 5.10
C CYS A 110 -0.26 2.36 5.38
N LEU A 111 0.01 2.76 6.62
CA LEU A 111 0.11 4.18 6.99
C LEU A 111 1.30 4.86 6.30
N THR A 112 2.49 4.24 6.32
CA THR A 112 3.67 4.76 5.61
C THR A 112 3.40 4.88 4.11
N ALA A 113 2.73 3.88 3.51
CA ALA A 113 2.36 3.95 2.09
C ALA A 113 1.40 5.11 1.81
N LEU A 114 0.40 5.35 2.67
CA LEU A 114 -0.47 6.52 2.53
C LEU A 114 0.28 7.85 2.61
N GLU A 115 1.24 7.97 3.54
CA GLU A 115 2.03 9.19 3.74
C GLU A 115 3.02 9.45 2.59
N GLN A 116 3.58 8.39 2.02
CA GLN A 116 4.54 8.47 0.92
C GLN A 116 3.85 8.48 -0.46
N ASN A 117 2.57 8.13 -0.55
CA ASN A 117 1.86 8.09 -1.82
C ASN A 117 1.62 9.51 -2.34
N CYS A 118 2.25 9.83 -3.46
CA CYS A 118 2.07 11.07 -4.18
C CYS A 118 2.02 10.76 -5.68
N ILE A 119 1.39 11.65 -6.44
CA ILE A 119 1.50 11.65 -7.90
C ILE A 119 2.76 12.42 -8.26
N TYR A 120 3.58 11.86 -9.14
CA TYR A 120 4.84 12.46 -9.57
C TYR A 120 4.84 12.76 -11.06
N THR A 121 5.56 13.82 -11.44
CA THR A 121 5.81 14.18 -12.83
C THR A 121 7.31 14.29 -13.07
N SER A 122 7.81 13.64 -14.11
CA SER A 122 9.18 13.82 -14.58
C SER A 122 9.40 15.26 -15.05
N THR A 123 10.55 15.83 -14.75
CA THR A 123 10.89 17.24 -15.08
C THR A 123 11.72 17.37 -16.35
N THR A 124 12.11 16.26 -16.98
CA THR A 124 12.98 16.26 -18.15
C THR A 124 12.27 15.71 -19.38
N PHE A 125 12.58 16.30 -20.54
CA PHE A 125 12.26 15.67 -21.82
C PHE A 125 13.20 14.48 -22.05
N CYS A 126 12.64 13.32 -22.43
CA CYS A 126 13.37 12.06 -22.58
C CYS A 126 14.03 11.57 -21.28
N GLU A 127 14.81 10.48 -21.36
CA GLU A 127 15.59 9.98 -20.21
C GLU A 127 16.67 10.99 -19.78
N PRO A 128 16.76 11.33 -18.48
CA PRO A 128 17.77 12.28 -18.01
C PRO A 128 19.18 11.68 -18.06
N GLN A 129 20.19 12.52 -18.28
CA GLN A 129 21.59 12.12 -18.19
C GLN A 129 22.00 11.91 -16.71
N LEU A 130 21.73 10.72 -16.17
CA LEU A 130 21.95 10.34 -14.77
C LEU A 130 23.43 10.34 -14.35
N GLY A 131 24.36 10.10 -15.27
CA GLY A 131 25.80 10.08 -14.99
C GLY A 131 26.35 11.42 -14.47
N LYS A 132 25.82 12.56 -14.94
CA LYS A 132 26.20 13.90 -14.44
C LYS A 132 25.76 14.16 -13.00
N ARG A 133 24.91 13.28 -12.45
CA ARG A 133 24.33 13.36 -11.11
C ARG A 133 24.87 12.25 -10.20
N ASN A 134 25.86 11.48 -10.65
CA ASN A 134 26.38 10.30 -9.96
C ASN A 134 25.30 9.21 -9.70
N LEU A 135 24.22 9.21 -10.48
CA LEU A 135 23.11 8.25 -10.37
C LEU A 135 23.20 7.09 -11.39
N TYR A 136 24.31 7.02 -12.11
CA TYR A 136 24.57 6.02 -13.13
C TYR A 136 26.02 5.54 -13.01
N PRO A 137 26.31 4.25 -13.23
CA PRO A 137 27.68 3.75 -13.22
C PRO A 137 28.56 4.51 -14.22
N THR A 138 29.75 4.91 -13.76
CA THR A 138 30.75 5.63 -14.56
C THR A 138 31.48 4.73 -15.55
N LEU A 139 31.49 3.41 -15.29
CA LEU A 139 32.08 2.39 -16.16
C LEU A 139 30.98 1.61 -16.88
N SER A 140 31.03 1.62 -18.22
CA SER A 140 30.13 0.82 -19.05
C SER A 140 30.70 -0.60 -19.22
N SER A 141 30.18 -1.55 -18.47
CA SER A 141 30.41 -2.98 -18.70
C SER A 141 29.07 -3.71 -18.74
N ARG A 142 29.02 -4.89 -19.38
CA ARG A 142 27.79 -5.69 -19.42
C ARG A 142 27.39 -6.04 -17.98
N GLY A 143 26.19 -5.61 -17.57
CA GLY A 143 25.69 -5.79 -16.20
C GLY A 143 26.13 -4.72 -15.19
N SER A 144 26.77 -3.62 -15.62
CA SER A 144 27.17 -2.56 -14.68
C SER A 144 26.02 -1.71 -14.14
N VAL A 145 24.86 -1.75 -14.79
CA VAL A 145 23.65 -1.04 -14.34
C VAL A 145 22.98 -1.85 -13.23
N GLY A 146 23.05 -1.35 -12.00
CA GLY A 146 22.42 -1.98 -10.85
C GLY A 146 20.88 -1.85 -10.86
N ALA A 147 20.22 -2.71 -10.09
CA ALA A 147 18.76 -2.75 -9.97
C ALA A 147 18.16 -1.38 -9.57
N GLN A 148 18.82 -0.63 -8.70
CA GLN A 148 18.36 0.72 -8.31
C GLN A 148 18.36 1.71 -9.48
N THR A 149 19.37 1.67 -10.35
CA THR A 149 19.42 2.55 -11.54
C THR A 149 18.34 2.18 -12.55
N LEU A 150 18.03 0.88 -12.70
CA LEU A 150 16.91 0.44 -13.53
C LEU A 150 15.58 0.92 -12.96
N LEU A 151 15.32 0.64 -11.68
CA LEU A 151 14.09 1.07 -11.00
C LEU A 151 13.91 2.60 -11.04
N MET A 152 14.99 3.37 -10.92
CA MET A 152 14.96 4.82 -11.08
C MET A 152 14.49 5.27 -12.47
N ARG A 153 15.02 4.64 -13.53
CA ARG A 153 14.62 4.94 -14.92
C ARG A 153 13.15 4.58 -15.15
N ASP A 154 12.73 3.45 -14.61
CA ASP A 154 11.35 2.97 -14.73
C ASP A 154 10.38 3.89 -13.97
N ILE A 155 10.71 4.33 -12.76
CA ILE A 155 9.91 5.32 -12.01
C ILE A 155 9.80 6.62 -12.80
N LEU A 156 10.89 7.12 -13.40
CA LEU A 156 10.86 8.32 -14.23
C LEU A 156 9.96 8.15 -15.46
N ALA A 157 9.97 6.98 -16.09
CA ALA A 157 9.17 6.69 -17.28
C ALA A 157 7.65 6.69 -17.01
N TYR A 158 7.23 6.23 -15.82
CA TYR A 158 5.81 6.20 -15.42
C TYR A 158 5.36 7.41 -14.59
N SER A 159 6.25 8.37 -14.32
CA SER A 159 5.90 9.61 -13.61
C SER A 159 5.35 10.66 -14.58
N ASP A 160 4.12 10.46 -15.05
CA ASP A 160 3.43 11.30 -16.04
C ASP A 160 2.49 12.36 -15.43
N GLY A 161 2.36 12.39 -14.10
CA GLY A 161 1.41 13.25 -13.40
C GLY A 161 -0.01 12.69 -13.31
N GLN A 162 -0.25 11.44 -13.70
CA GLN A 162 -1.54 10.76 -13.57
C GLN A 162 -1.50 9.60 -12.56
N LEU A 163 -0.39 8.85 -12.56
CA LEU A 163 -0.20 7.70 -11.69
C LEU A 163 0.36 8.10 -10.33
N ASP A 164 -0.19 7.52 -9.26
CA ASP A 164 0.40 7.62 -7.93
C ASP A 164 1.53 6.60 -7.74
N LEU A 165 2.31 6.76 -6.66
CA LEU A 165 3.47 5.89 -6.41
C LEU A 165 3.08 4.41 -6.27
N ILE A 166 1.90 4.13 -5.73
CA ILE A 166 1.41 2.76 -5.57
C ILE A 166 1.05 2.17 -6.93
N ASP A 167 0.43 2.96 -7.82
CA ASP A 167 0.16 2.55 -9.21
C ASP A 167 1.47 2.24 -9.95
N ILE A 168 2.48 3.10 -9.82
CA ILE A 168 3.80 2.89 -10.42
C ILE A 168 4.44 1.62 -9.87
N ALA A 169 4.51 1.46 -8.55
CA ALA A 169 5.07 0.26 -7.92
C ALA A 169 4.36 -1.02 -8.39
N GLY A 170 3.03 -0.97 -8.54
CA GLY A 170 2.23 -2.06 -9.08
C GLY A 170 2.57 -2.43 -10.53
N ILE A 171 2.77 -1.43 -11.40
CA ILE A 171 3.20 -1.65 -12.80
C ILE A 171 4.60 -2.28 -12.85
N LEU A 172 5.50 -1.83 -11.98
CA LEU A 172 6.88 -2.31 -11.94
C LEU A 172 7.05 -3.66 -11.24
N GLY A 173 6.00 -4.15 -10.57
CA GLY A 173 6.03 -5.42 -9.85
C GLY A 173 6.93 -5.39 -8.61
N VAL A 174 7.08 -4.23 -7.97
CA VAL A 174 7.89 -4.01 -6.76
C VAL A 174 7.03 -3.50 -5.61
N SER A 175 7.56 -3.55 -4.39
CA SER A 175 6.91 -2.92 -3.25
C SER A 175 7.02 -1.39 -3.32
N ALA A 176 6.06 -0.68 -2.73
CA ALA A 176 6.16 0.78 -2.63
C ALA A 176 7.36 1.20 -1.76
N GLU A 177 7.69 0.39 -0.76
CA GLU A 177 8.83 0.59 0.14
C GLU A 177 10.17 0.66 -0.62
N GLU A 178 10.36 -0.17 -1.64
CA GLU A 178 11.55 -0.14 -2.51
C GLU A 178 11.67 1.16 -3.32
N CYS A 179 10.55 1.84 -3.56
CA CYS A 179 10.50 3.06 -4.36
C CYS A 179 10.82 4.32 -3.54
N TYR A 180 10.60 4.33 -2.22
CA TYR A 180 10.65 5.56 -1.41
C TYR A 180 11.99 6.27 -1.48
N SER A 181 13.10 5.56 -1.27
CA SER A 181 14.44 6.15 -1.30
C SER A 181 14.84 6.64 -2.70
N ILE A 182 14.40 5.94 -3.74
CA ILE A 182 14.66 6.32 -5.14
C ILE A 182 13.88 7.58 -5.51
N VAL A 183 12.61 7.66 -5.10
CA VAL A 183 11.78 8.85 -5.30
C VAL A 183 12.37 10.05 -4.57
N GLU A 184 12.80 9.91 -3.33
CA GLU A 184 13.47 10.97 -2.57
C GLU A 184 14.75 11.45 -3.27
N LEU A 185 15.54 10.52 -3.78
CA LEU A 185 16.76 10.82 -4.54
C LEU A 185 16.45 11.58 -5.84
N LEU A 186 15.42 11.18 -6.57
CA LEU A 186 14.97 11.84 -7.79
C LEU A 186 14.41 13.24 -7.53
N LEU A 187 13.65 13.43 -6.44
CA LEU A 187 13.17 14.74 -5.99
C LEU A 187 14.34 15.66 -5.65
N THR A 188 15.33 15.16 -4.91
CA THR A 188 16.54 15.90 -4.51
C THR A 188 17.32 16.39 -5.73
N HIS A 189 17.39 15.59 -6.79
CA HIS A 189 18.06 15.94 -8.04
C HIS A 189 17.19 16.75 -9.02
N GLY A 190 15.97 17.12 -8.59
CA GLY A 190 15.00 17.87 -9.40
C GLY A 190 14.56 17.12 -10.65
N LEU A 191 14.63 15.79 -10.66
CA LEU A 191 14.20 14.92 -11.77
C LEU A 191 12.71 14.53 -11.66
N LEU A 192 12.16 14.59 -10.46
CA LEU A 192 10.73 14.50 -10.20
C LEU A 192 10.24 15.78 -9.53
N LYS A 193 8.94 16.04 -9.71
CA LYS A 193 8.17 16.97 -8.88
C LYS A 193 6.87 16.29 -8.44
N LYS A 194 6.37 16.62 -7.25
CA LYS A 194 5.00 16.25 -6.86
C LYS A 194 4.03 17.01 -7.77
N ALA A 195 3.05 16.30 -8.34
CA ALA A 195 1.96 16.94 -9.05
C ALA A 195 1.15 17.80 -8.06
N ALA A 196 0.57 18.89 -8.54
CA ALA A 196 -0.37 19.66 -7.73
C ALA A 196 -1.51 18.73 -7.32
N ALA A 197 -1.97 18.84 -6.06
CA ALA A 197 -3.14 18.10 -5.61
C ALA A 197 -4.27 18.36 -6.59
N ARG A 198 -4.90 17.29 -7.12
CA ARG A 198 -6.12 17.45 -7.91
C ARG A 198 -7.14 18.13 -7.00
N GLN A 199 -7.57 19.32 -7.41
CA GLN A 199 -8.78 19.93 -6.87
C GLN A 199 -9.93 19.19 -7.54
N ASP A 200 -10.28 18.03 -7.00
CA ASP A 200 -11.54 17.34 -7.32
C ASP A 200 -12.68 17.98 -6.51
#